data_AF-A0A3F2RJG7-F1
#
_entry.id   AF-A0A3F2RJG7-F1
#
_cell.length_a   1.000
_cell.length_b   1.000
_cell.length_c   1.000
_cell.angle_alpha   90.00
_cell.angle_beta   90.00
_cell.angle_gamma   90.00
#
_symmetry.space_group_name_H-M   'P 1'
#
loop_
_entity.id
_entity.type
_entity.pdbx_description
1 polymer ?
#
loop_
_entity_poly.entity_id
_entity_poly.type
_entity_poly.pdbx_seq_one_letter_code
_entity_poly.pdbx_strand_id
1 'polypeptide(L)'
;MIDKILNVTQSYDVLYPSERTWIPWQNVLVYAVDIGAQALIDTGALLAGVANHDAASFLLEQANFSFEGVTYYDSRMENNCWVVTEKARRTVMPLKNAPMLEKETFVIFDEARSRGSDMKLLPDAAAVLTLGPKLTKDKLMQGAGRMRQLGCDQTLWIASFDEIAQSILQASDCNCLSKLSAIDVLKWVLDNTQAEAVRGLVEWARNGIHFRVTQLDKGAELIYENWLLATLYQKALSVDKIARVIESMACLGFEGSDDELVTAICRSGHKPAEEKIWTYTNIMRAQSVDDLCGIVEVVDMRSYIHQWVSPKELANLDWSSARIFGTENFFSTITGREKLDSMTEFLRVIDVMLVFHNGHVLLVSEFEADHILELLWSSRKNSTACNFRFLNLSFACEGIDRVGAQTKFRCVRQALGSRLDQSLALLSTVACHLYNGETMLAKHQLATVETETRKLLGPLGQRESILRNFVTSRGNTHKWTRSFLHELCCRMDLEDCEA
;
A
#
# COMPACT_ATOMS: atom_id res chain seq x y z
N MET A 1 3.12 -8.63 -5.75
CA MET A 1 2.26 -8.21 -6.88
C MET A 1 3.07 -7.53 -7.97
N ILE A 2 3.84 -6.49 -7.68
CA ILE A 2 4.74 -5.82 -8.65
C ILE A 2 5.65 -6.82 -9.39
N ASP A 3 6.34 -7.69 -8.66
CA ASP A 3 7.17 -8.76 -9.25
C ASP A 3 6.37 -9.65 -10.23
N LYS A 4 5.12 -9.98 -9.90
CA LYS A 4 4.24 -10.72 -10.81
C LYS A 4 3.95 -9.94 -12.08
N ILE A 5 3.64 -8.65 -11.97
CA ILE A 5 3.38 -7.78 -13.13
C ILE A 5 4.61 -7.77 -14.03
N LEU A 6 5.80 -7.49 -13.48
CA LEU A 6 7.05 -7.47 -14.26
C LEU A 6 7.34 -8.80 -14.98
N ASN A 7 7.09 -9.93 -14.33
CA ASN A 7 7.40 -11.25 -14.87
C ASN A 7 6.41 -11.76 -15.94
N VAL A 8 5.16 -11.27 -15.92
CA VAL A 8 4.10 -11.75 -16.84
C VAL A 8 3.66 -10.71 -17.87
N THR A 9 4.18 -9.48 -17.78
CA THR A 9 3.98 -8.47 -18.81
C THR A 9 4.75 -8.87 -20.06
N GLN A 10 4.03 -9.08 -21.16
CA GLN A 10 4.59 -9.49 -22.45
C GLN A 10 5.33 -8.32 -23.12
N SER A 11 4.71 -7.15 -23.15
CA SER A 11 5.31 -5.90 -23.65
C SER A 11 4.64 -4.66 -23.04
N TYR A 12 5.30 -3.54 -23.25
CA TYR A 12 4.72 -2.21 -23.19
C TYR A 12 4.65 -1.65 -24.61
N ASP A 13 3.45 -1.30 -25.08
CA ASP A 13 3.21 -0.81 -26.43
C ASP A 13 2.61 0.60 -26.42
N VAL A 14 3.17 1.48 -27.26
CA VAL A 14 2.64 2.82 -27.51
C VAL A 14 1.64 2.73 -28.65
N LEU A 15 0.39 3.08 -28.35
CA LEU A 15 -0.69 3.09 -29.33
C LEU A 15 -0.65 4.39 -30.12
N TYR A 16 -0.62 4.25 -31.43
CA TYR A 16 -0.76 5.34 -32.37
C TYR A 16 -2.11 5.25 -33.08
N PRO A 17 -2.66 6.38 -33.58
CA PRO A 17 -3.82 6.34 -34.46
C PRO A 17 -3.57 5.38 -35.62
N SER A 18 -4.45 4.40 -35.80
CA SER A 18 -4.32 3.43 -36.90
C SER A 18 -5.14 3.89 -38.12
N GLU A 19 -4.81 3.35 -39.30
CA GLU A 19 -5.64 3.56 -40.50
C GLU A 19 -7.08 3.02 -40.33
N ARG A 20 -7.29 2.06 -39.40
CA ARG A 20 -8.61 1.47 -39.11
C ARG A 20 -9.50 2.42 -38.30
N THR A 21 -8.93 3.22 -37.42
CA THR A 21 -9.68 4.21 -36.63
C THR A 21 -8.79 5.34 -36.09
N TRP A 22 -9.28 6.56 -36.24
CA TRP A 22 -8.66 7.76 -35.67
C TRP A 22 -9.13 8.03 -34.24
N ILE A 23 -10.10 7.26 -33.73
CA ILE A 23 -10.70 7.49 -32.43
C ILE A 23 -9.86 6.76 -31.36
N PRO A 24 -9.29 7.46 -30.37
CA PRO A 24 -8.35 6.87 -29.42
C PRO A 24 -8.86 5.61 -28.72
N TRP A 25 -10.04 5.66 -28.10
CA TRP A 25 -10.61 4.51 -27.38
C TRP A 25 -10.86 3.29 -28.28
N GLN A 26 -11.16 3.51 -29.57
CA GLN A 26 -11.34 2.43 -30.53
C GLN A 26 -10.01 1.75 -30.86
N ASN A 27 -8.90 2.52 -30.96
CA ASN A 27 -7.56 1.94 -31.17
C ASN A 27 -7.16 1.01 -30.02
N VAL A 28 -7.50 1.35 -28.78
CA VAL A 28 -7.24 0.48 -27.61
C VAL A 28 -7.98 -0.85 -27.75
N LEU A 29 -9.26 -0.80 -28.16
CA LEU A 29 -10.08 -2.00 -28.33
C LEU A 29 -9.62 -2.84 -29.51
N VAL A 30 -9.28 -2.22 -30.65
CA VAL A 30 -8.73 -2.92 -31.82
C VAL A 30 -7.42 -3.61 -31.44
N TYR A 31 -6.52 -2.91 -30.73
CA TYR A 31 -5.28 -3.49 -30.23
C TYR A 31 -5.54 -4.70 -29.32
N ALA A 32 -6.47 -4.60 -28.37
CA ALA A 32 -6.83 -5.71 -27.49
C ALA A 32 -7.35 -6.93 -28.26
N VAL A 33 -8.15 -6.73 -29.32
CA VAL A 33 -8.62 -7.81 -30.18
C VAL A 33 -7.50 -8.39 -31.03
N ASP A 34 -6.64 -7.56 -31.62
CA ASP A 34 -5.54 -7.98 -32.50
C ASP A 34 -4.51 -8.86 -31.77
N ILE A 35 -4.24 -8.60 -30.49
CA ILE A 35 -3.36 -9.44 -29.66
C ILE A 35 -4.06 -10.66 -29.03
N GLY A 36 -5.38 -10.79 -29.23
CA GLY A 36 -6.17 -11.88 -28.65
C GLY A 36 -6.39 -11.78 -27.13
N ALA A 37 -6.41 -10.56 -26.56
CA ALA A 37 -6.69 -10.37 -25.15
C ALA A 37 -8.15 -10.73 -24.82
N GLN A 38 -8.37 -11.32 -23.65
CA GLN A 38 -9.70 -11.59 -23.12
C GLN A 38 -10.26 -10.42 -22.30
N ALA A 39 -9.41 -9.52 -21.80
CA ALA A 39 -9.89 -8.40 -21.02
C ALA A 39 -9.16 -7.09 -21.34
N LEU A 40 -9.90 -5.99 -21.18
CA LEU A 40 -9.36 -4.64 -21.13
C LEU A 40 -9.54 -4.10 -19.70
N ILE A 41 -8.44 -3.68 -19.10
CA ILE A 41 -8.37 -3.10 -17.76
C ILE A 41 -8.05 -1.62 -17.93
N ASP A 42 -9.11 -0.79 -17.90
CA ASP A 42 -8.98 0.64 -18.08
C ASP A 42 -8.61 1.34 -16.77
N THR A 43 -7.31 1.32 -16.45
CA THR A 43 -6.73 2.13 -15.36
C THR A 43 -6.29 3.52 -15.80
N GLY A 44 -6.11 3.71 -17.11
CA GLY A 44 -5.67 4.96 -17.71
C GLY A 44 -6.78 5.95 -18.04
N ALA A 45 -8.04 5.55 -17.84
CA ALA A 45 -9.21 6.30 -18.27
C ALA A 45 -9.19 6.56 -19.79
N LEU A 46 -8.65 5.63 -20.57
CA LEU A 46 -8.60 5.74 -22.04
C LEU A 46 -9.98 5.51 -22.68
N LEU A 47 -10.94 4.94 -21.93
CA LEU A 47 -12.34 4.89 -22.30
C LEU A 47 -13.16 6.04 -21.68
N ALA A 48 -12.51 7.04 -21.06
CA ALA A 48 -13.23 8.15 -20.44
C ALA A 48 -14.15 8.88 -21.43
N GLY A 49 -15.39 9.13 -21.00
CA GLY A 49 -16.41 9.77 -21.83
C GLY A 49 -17.14 8.82 -22.79
N VAL A 50 -16.78 7.53 -22.83
CA VAL A 50 -17.46 6.50 -23.63
C VAL A 50 -18.26 5.59 -22.72
N ALA A 51 -19.52 5.31 -23.07
CA ALA A 51 -20.27 4.30 -22.34
C ALA A 51 -19.71 2.91 -22.68
N ASN A 52 -19.51 2.05 -21.68
CA ASN A 52 -19.00 0.69 -21.89
C ASN A 52 -19.86 -0.14 -22.87
N HIS A 53 -21.14 0.17 -23.00
CA HIS A 53 -22.01 -0.40 -24.03
C HIS A 53 -21.58 -0.07 -25.46
N ASP A 54 -21.13 1.16 -25.69
CA ASP A 54 -20.71 1.60 -27.03
C ASP A 54 -19.37 0.95 -27.37
N ALA A 55 -18.48 0.83 -26.37
CA ALA A 55 -17.26 0.03 -26.48
C ALA A 55 -17.56 -1.45 -26.78
N ALA A 56 -18.53 -2.05 -26.08
CA ALA A 56 -18.95 -3.43 -26.32
C ALA A 56 -19.56 -3.63 -27.71
N SER A 57 -20.42 -2.72 -28.14
CA SER A 57 -21.03 -2.74 -29.48
C SER A 57 -19.96 -2.69 -30.57
N PHE A 58 -18.98 -1.78 -30.42
CA PHE A 58 -17.84 -1.65 -31.32
C PHE A 58 -16.96 -2.91 -31.36
N LEU A 59 -16.64 -3.51 -30.20
CA LEU A 59 -15.88 -4.77 -30.13
C LEU A 59 -16.57 -5.89 -30.91
N LEU A 60 -17.87 -6.04 -30.73
CA LEU A 60 -18.65 -7.10 -31.37
C LEU A 60 -18.77 -6.91 -32.90
N GLU A 61 -18.51 -5.71 -33.42
CA GLU A 61 -18.46 -5.43 -34.87
C GLU A 61 -17.12 -5.80 -35.50
N GLN A 62 -16.07 -6.06 -34.71
CA GLN A 62 -14.76 -6.41 -35.25
C GLN A 62 -14.76 -7.80 -35.89
N ALA A 63 -14.22 -7.90 -37.10
CA ALA A 63 -14.21 -9.13 -37.88
C ALA A 63 -13.42 -10.27 -37.21
N ASN A 64 -12.38 -9.93 -36.44
CA ASN A 64 -11.53 -10.86 -35.70
C ASN A 64 -11.94 -11.05 -34.22
N PHE A 65 -13.10 -10.55 -33.79
CA PHE A 65 -13.56 -10.74 -32.42
C PHE A 65 -13.91 -12.21 -32.14
N SER A 66 -13.17 -12.85 -31.24
CA SER A 66 -13.20 -14.31 -31.01
C SER A 66 -14.13 -14.80 -29.90
N PHE A 67 -14.71 -13.89 -29.11
CA PHE A 67 -15.54 -14.25 -27.95
C PHE A 67 -17.04 -14.27 -28.29
N GLU A 68 -17.83 -14.96 -27.46
CA GLU A 68 -19.29 -15.10 -27.66
C GLU A 68 -20.08 -13.88 -27.20
N GLY A 69 -19.45 -12.97 -26.46
CA GLY A 69 -20.04 -11.73 -25.99
C GLY A 69 -19.04 -10.80 -25.33
N VAL A 70 -19.53 -9.66 -24.86
CA VAL A 70 -18.75 -8.70 -24.07
C VAL A 70 -19.42 -8.51 -22.71
N THR A 71 -18.66 -8.68 -21.64
CA THR A 71 -19.08 -8.44 -20.25
C THR A 71 -18.55 -7.09 -19.78
N TYR A 72 -19.43 -6.23 -19.26
CA TYR A 72 -19.06 -4.91 -18.78
C TYR A 72 -20.07 -4.39 -17.74
N TYR A 73 -19.71 -3.31 -17.05
CA TYR A 73 -20.62 -2.64 -16.13
C TYR A 73 -21.43 -1.56 -16.87
N ASP A 74 -22.76 -1.67 -16.89
CA ASP A 74 -23.66 -0.69 -17.51
C ASP A 74 -24.32 0.20 -16.46
N SER A 75 -24.03 1.50 -16.53
CA SER A 75 -24.60 2.51 -15.62
C SER A 75 -25.92 3.12 -16.10
N ARG A 76 -26.41 2.72 -17.27
CA ARG A 76 -27.66 3.26 -17.85
C ARG A 76 -28.86 2.40 -17.45
N MET A 77 -28.63 1.16 -17.06
CA MET A 77 -29.69 0.24 -16.61
C MET A 77 -30.18 0.60 -15.21
N GLU A 78 -31.46 0.35 -14.95
CA GLU A 78 -32.12 0.60 -13.64
C GLU A 78 -31.35 0.02 -12.45
N ASN A 79 -30.59 -1.05 -12.66
CA ASN A 79 -29.89 -1.76 -11.61
C ASN A 79 -28.39 -1.46 -11.48
N ASN A 80 -27.79 -0.57 -12.30
CA ASN A 80 -26.34 -0.25 -12.25
C ASN A 80 -25.48 -1.51 -12.00
N CYS A 81 -25.41 -2.41 -12.98
CA CYS A 81 -24.90 -3.76 -12.75
C CYS A 81 -24.05 -4.27 -13.91
N TRP A 82 -23.37 -5.39 -13.66
CA TRP A 82 -22.67 -6.13 -14.70
C TRP A 82 -23.66 -6.76 -15.66
N VAL A 83 -23.40 -6.60 -16.96
CA VAL A 83 -24.20 -7.12 -18.06
C VAL A 83 -23.32 -7.86 -19.05
N VAL A 84 -23.93 -8.74 -19.83
CA VAL A 84 -23.34 -9.37 -21.00
C VAL A 84 -24.11 -8.92 -22.23
N THR A 85 -23.39 -8.53 -23.28
CA THR A 85 -23.94 -8.36 -24.62
C THR A 85 -23.53 -9.55 -25.48
N GLU A 86 -24.50 -10.38 -25.86
CA GLU A 86 -24.29 -11.57 -26.69
C GLU A 86 -23.98 -11.18 -28.14
N LYS A 87 -22.96 -11.80 -28.75
CA LYS A 87 -22.54 -11.54 -30.13
C LYS A 87 -23.60 -11.92 -31.16
N ALA A 88 -24.21 -13.09 -30.99
CA ALA A 88 -25.12 -13.68 -31.97
C ALA A 88 -26.43 -12.90 -32.13
N ARG A 89 -27.09 -12.54 -31.03
CA ARG A 89 -28.39 -11.83 -31.05
C ARG A 89 -28.30 -10.35 -30.71
N ARG A 90 -27.15 -9.86 -30.24
CA ARG A 90 -26.98 -8.49 -29.72
C ARG A 90 -27.92 -8.17 -28.56
N THR A 91 -28.27 -9.20 -27.79
CA THR A 91 -29.10 -9.06 -26.59
C THR A 91 -28.23 -8.66 -25.42
N VAL A 92 -28.64 -7.61 -24.70
CA VAL A 92 -28.02 -7.19 -23.44
C VAL A 92 -28.83 -7.76 -22.28
N MET A 93 -28.17 -8.41 -21.33
CA MET A 93 -28.82 -8.93 -20.13
C MET A 93 -27.94 -8.85 -18.89
N PRO A 94 -28.51 -8.74 -17.67
CA PRO A 94 -27.73 -8.79 -16.43
C PRO A 94 -26.91 -10.07 -16.35
N LEU A 95 -25.63 -9.98 -15.96
CA LEU A 95 -24.69 -11.10 -15.87
C LEU A 95 -25.23 -12.24 -15.01
N LYS A 96 -25.91 -11.92 -13.89
CA LYS A 96 -26.58 -12.90 -13.01
C LYS A 96 -27.67 -13.74 -13.68
N ASN A 97 -28.22 -13.27 -14.79
CA ASN A 97 -29.28 -13.93 -15.56
C ASN A 97 -28.76 -14.47 -16.90
N ALA A 98 -27.48 -14.22 -17.22
CA ALA A 98 -26.90 -14.62 -18.49
C ALA A 98 -26.64 -16.14 -18.48
N PRO A 99 -26.99 -16.86 -19.56
CA PRO A 99 -26.62 -18.27 -19.70
C PRO A 99 -25.13 -18.47 -20.02
N MET A 100 -24.42 -17.38 -20.32
CA MET A 100 -23.01 -17.33 -20.70
C MET A 100 -22.13 -17.02 -19.50
N LEU A 101 -20.98 -17.66 -19.42
CA LEU A 101 -19.97 -17.45 -18.38
C LEU A 101 -18.95 -16.38 -18.80
N GLU A 102 -18.33 -15.72 -17.82
CA GLU A 102 -17.36 -14.66 -18.07
C GLU A 102 -16.17 -15.13 -18.92
N LYS A 103 -15.74 -16.39 -18.72
CA LYS A 103 -14.68 -17.04 -19.51
C LYS A 103 -14.97 -17.17 -21.01
N GLU A 104 -16.24 -17.03 -21.42
CA GLU A 104 -16.69 -17.08 -22.82
C GLU A 104 -16.77 -15.68 -23.46
N THR A 105 -16.52 -14.64 -22.66
CA THR A 105 -16.68 -13.24 -23.05
C THR A 105 -15.37 -12.48 -23.03
N PHE A 106 -15.32 -11.38 -23.78
CA PHE A 106 -14.35 -10.32 -23.55
C PHE A 106 -14.83 -9.44 -22.38
N VAL A 107 -13.97 -9.11 -21.41
CA VAL A 107 -14.36 -8.36 -20.22
C VAL A 107 -13.75 -6.96 -20.20
N ILE A 108 -14.58 -5.93 -20.03
CA ILE A 108 -14.15 -4.54 -19.84
C ILE A 108 -14.21 -4.18 -18.36
N PHE A 109 -13.06 -3.90 -17.76
CA PHE A 109 -12.94 -3.36 -16.41
C PHE A 109 -12.66 -1.85 -16.44
N ASP A 110 -13.66 -1.05 -16.09
CA ASP A 110 -13.51 0.40 -15.88
C ASP A 110 -13.24 0.69 -14.38
N GLU A 111 -12.18 1.45 -14.07
CA GLU A 111 -11.68 1.67 -12.69
C GLU A 111 -12.75 2.20 -11.73
N ALA A 112 -13.57 3.16 -12.15
CA ALA A 112 -14.51 3.85 -11.25
C ALA A 112 -15.65 2.94 -10.78
N ARG A 113 -15.94 1.87 -11.52
CA ARG A 113 -17.21 1.12 -11.40
C ARG A 113 -17.05 -0.40 -11.31
N SER A 114 -15.82 -0.90 -11.39
CA SER A 114 -15.48 -2.33 -11.24
C SER A 114 -14.89 -2.71 -9.87
N ARG A 115 -14.83 -1.79 -8.90
CA ARG A 115 -14.32 -2.09 -7.54
C ARG A 115 -15.09 -3.24 -6.88
N GLY A 116 -14.36 -4.27 -6.43
CA GLY A 116 -14.94 -5.45 -5.79
C GLY A 116 -15.51 -6.53 -6.72
N SER A 117 -15.52 -6.34 -8.05
CA SER A 117 -15.94 -7.41 -8.98
C SER A 117 -14.91 -8.53 -9.10
N ASP A 118 -15.40 -9.76 -9.19
CA ASP A 118 -14.60 -10.97 -9.41
C ASP A 118 -15.10 -11.68 -10.68
N MET A 119 -14.35 -11.56 -11.76
CA MET A 119 -14.69 -12.17 -13.05
C MET A 119 -13.81 -13.41 -13.25
N LYS A 120 -14.44 -14.55 -13.53
CA LYS A 120 -13.74 -15.81 -13.74
C LYS A 120 -13.31 -15.95 -15.20
N LEU A 121 -12.14 -15.40 -15.51
CA LEU A 121 -11.50 -15.49 -16.82
C LEU A 121 -10.86 -16.86 -17.07
N LEU A 122 -10.37 -17.10 -18.28
CA LEU A 122 -9.62 -18.32 -18.61
C LEU A 122 -8.29 -18.39 -17.83
N PRO A 123 -7.76 -19.59 -17.53
CA PRO A 123 -6.48 -19.74 -16.83
C PRO A 123 -5.28 -19.14 -17.58
N ASP A 124 -5.33 -19.14 -18.91
CA ASP A 124 -4.32 -18.59 -19.82
C ASP A 124 -4.71 -17.22 -20.39
N ALA A 125 -5.70 -16.54 -19.78
CA ALA A 125 -6.19 -15.26 -20.25
C ALA A 125 -5.09 -14.18 -20.30
N ALA A 126 -5.05 -13.45 -21.41
CA ALA A 126 -4.27 -12.21 -21.54
C ALA A 126 -5.18 -10.99 -21.33
N ALA A 127 -4.65 -9.93 -20.73
CA ALA A 127 -5.37 -8.66 -20.60
C ALA A 127 -4.51 -7.46 -21.03
N VAL A 128 -5.15 -6.47 -21.64
CA VAL A 128 -4.56 -5.14 -21.88
C VAL A 128 -4.84 -4.26 -20.68
N LEU A 129 -3.81 -3.67 -20.09
CA LEU A 129 -3.89 -2.68 -19.02
C LEU A 129 -3.47 -1.32 -19.58
N THR A 130 -4.35 -0.33 -19.45
CA THR A 130 -4.11 1.02 -20.00
C THR A 130 -3.45 1.94 -18.97
N LEU A 131 -2.55 2.82 -19.42
CA LEU A 131 -1.92 3.85 -18.58
C LEU A 131 -2.53 5.23 -18.81
N GLY A 132 -2.56 6.05 -17.76
CA GLY A 132 -3.06 7.42 -17.79
C GLY A 132 -2.27 8.32 -16.84
N PRO A 133 -2.31 9.66 -17.01
CA PRO A 133 -1.27 10.58 -16.55
C PRO A 133 -1.08 10.68 -15.03
N LYS A 134 -2.06 10.20 -14.24
CA LYS A 134 -2.01 10.20 -12.76
C LYS A 134 -2.11 8.79 -12.18
N LEU A 135 -1.72 7.78 -12.96
CA LEU A 135 -1.77 6.40 -12.50
C LEU A 135 -0.75 6.18 -11.38
N THR A 136 -1.23 5.72 -10.23
CA THR A 136 -0.41 5.40 -9.05
C THR A 136 -0.18 3.91 -8.91
N LYS A 137 0.82 3.53 -8.10
CA LYS A 137 1.26 2.13 -7.88
C LYS A 137 0.10 1.25 -7.47
N ASP A 138 -0.71 1.72 -6.53
CA ASP A 138 -1.82 0.94 -6.00
C ASP A 138 -2.92 0.76 -7.04
N LYS A 139 -3.21 1.78 -7.87
CA LYS A 139 -4.18 1.67 -8.97
C LYS A 139 -3.71 0.69 -10.05
N LEU A 140 -2.45 0.76 -10.45
CA LEU A 140 -1.83 -0.20 -11.37
C LEU A 140 -1.95 -1.63 -10.82
N MET A 141 -1.58 -1.83 -9.56
CA MET A 141 -1.66 -3.13 -8.88
C MET A 141 -3.10 -3.64 -8.75
N GLN A 142 -4.05 -2.77 -8.42
CA GLN A 142 -5.47 -3.11 -8.30
C GLN A 142 -6.09 -3.45 -9.66
N GLY A 143 -5.70 -2.73 -10.71
CA GLY A 143 -6.07 -3.04 -12.09
C GLY A 143 -5.54 -4.40 -12.51
N ALA A 144 -4.22 -4.61 -12.43
CA ALA A 144 -3.59 -5.89 -12.73
C ALA A 144 -4.17 -7.04 -11.87
N GLY A 145 -4.55 -6.76 -10.62
CA GLY A 145 -5.15 -7.72 -9.69
C GLY A 145 -6.55 -8.22 -10.07
N ARG A 146 -7.15 -7.69 -11.14
CA ARG A 146 -8.36 -8.27 -11.78
C ARG A 146 -8.06 -9.59 -12.47
N MET A 147 -6.83 -9.77 -12.93
CA MET A 147 -6.29 -11.05 -13.37
C MET A 147 -5.99 -11.90 -12.13
N ARG A 148 -6.99 -12.63 -11.63
CA ARG A 148 -6.90 -13.37 -10.36
C ARG A 148 -5.80 -14.43 -10.35
N GLN A 149 -5.43 -14.94 -11.53
CA GLN A 149 -4.38 -15.93 -11.71
C GLN A 149 -3.13 -15.32 -12.34
N LEU A 150 -2.89 -14.02 -12.14
CA LEU A 150 -1.66 -13.38 -12.58
C LEU A 150 -0.41 -14.06 -11.97
N GLY A 151 0.49 -14.53 -12.83
CA GLY A 151 1.64 -15.37 -12.44
C GLY A 151 1.37 -16.88 -12.45
N CYS A 152 0.15 -17.29 -12.80
CA CYS A 152 -0.27 -18.67 -13.02
C CYS A 152 -0.95 -18.74 -14.40
N ASP A 153 -0.14 -18.75 -15.47
CA ASP A 153 -0.51 -18.76 -16.90
C ASP A 153 -1.23 -17.52 -17.47
N GLN A 154 -1.86 -16.68 -16.64
CA GLN A 154 -2.38 -15.39 -17.09
C GLN A 154 -1.27 -14.35 -17.33
N THR A 155 -1.47 -13.53 -18.37
CA THR A 155 -0.47 -12.56 -18.86
C THR A 155 -1.03 -11.15 -18.99
N LEU A 156 -0.15 -10.15 -19.09
CA LEU A 156 -0.51 -8.75 -19.24
C LEU A 156 0.18 -8.10 -20.44
N TRP A 157 -0.52 -7.17 -21.07
CA TRP A 157 0.00 -6.22 -22.04
C TRP A 157 -0.23 -4.82 -21.49
N ILE A 158 0.79 -3.98 -21.45
CA ILE A 158 0.63 -2.60 -20.98
C ILE A 158 0.57 -1.69 -22.21
N ALA A 159 -0.43 -0.82 -22.26
CA ALA A 159 -0.62 0.08 -23.38
C ALA A 159 -0.85 1.53 -22.94
N SER A 160 -0.34 2.48 -23.73
CA SER A 160 -0.60 3.90 -23.52
C SER A 160 -0.59 4.68 -24.83
N PHE A 161 -1.07 5.92 -24.81
CA PHE A 161 -0.84 6.86 -25.92
C PHE A 161 0.52 7.56 -25.80
N ASP A 162 0.92 8.25 -26.87
CA ASP A 162 2.21 8.93 -27.00
C ASP A 162 2.47 9.92 -25.85
N GLU A 163 1.47 10.70 -25.42
CA GLU A 163 1.59 11.64 -24.31
C GLU A 163 2.10 10.98 -23.03
N ILE A 164 1.60 9.78 -22.73
CA ILE A 164 2.01 9.01 -21.55
C ILE A 164 3.38 8.36 -21.79
N ALA A 165 3.63 7.88 -23.00
CA ALA A 165 4.93 7.31 -23.36
C ALA A 165 6.06 8.34 -23.24
N GLN A 166 5.82 9.58 -23.66
CA GLN A 166 6.74 10.72 -23.49
C GLN A 166 6.93 11.04 -22.01
N SER A 167 5.87 11.01 -21.20
CA SER A 167 5.98 11.22 -19.75
C SER A 167 6.82 10.14 -19.07
N ILE A 168 6.65 8.86 -19.46
CA ILE A 168 7.46 7.74 -18.96
C ILE A 168 8.92 7.92 -19.41
N LEU A 169 9.15 8.32 -20.67
CA LEU A 169 10.49 8.56 -21.20
C LEU A 169 11.21 9.68 -20.43
N GLN A 170 10.51 10.76 -20.08
CA GLN A 170 11.07 11.88 -19.30
C GLN A 170 11.44 11.49 -17.87
N ALA A 171 10.74 10.50 -17.30
CA ALA A 171 11.01 9.96 -15.96
C ALA A 171 12.04 8.81 -15.98
N SER A 172 12.36 8.27 -17.14
CA SER A 172 13.30 7.17 -17.32
C SER A 172 14.69 7.67 -17.76
N ASP A 173 15.72 6.86 -17.52
CA ASP A 173 17.07 7.05 -18.04
C ASP A 173 17.17 6.71 -19.55
N CYS A 174 16.04 6.37 -20.19
CA CYS A 174 15.98 5.88 -21.56
C CYS A 174 15.87 7.04 -22.58
N ASN A 175 16.55 6.89 -23.73
CA ASN A 175 16.57 7.90 -24.80
C ASN A 175 15.62 7.59 -25.97
N CYS A 176 14.87 6.50 -25.92
CA CYS A 176 14.02 6.06 -27.04
C CYS A 176 12.76 5.33 -26.58
N LEU A 177 11.61 5.70 -27.14
CA LEU A 177 10.30 5.10 -26.86
C LEU A 177 10.27 3.59 -27.12
N SER A 178 10.92 3.10 -28.18
CA SER A 178 10.89 1.67 -28.56
C SER A 178 11.66 0.76 -27.59
N LYS A 179 12.37 1.34 -26.62
CA LYS A 179 13.11 0.62 -25.59
C LYS A 179 12.44 0.69 -24.22
N LEU A 180 11.29 1.37 -24.11
CA LEU A 180 10.56 1.45 -22.84
C LEU A 180 10.07 0.06 -22.44
N SER A 181 10.27 -0.27 -21.17
CA SER A 181 9.94 -1.56 -20.58
C SER A 181 8.90 -1.40 -19.46
N ALA A 182 8.38 -2.52 -18.97
CA ALA A 182 7.51 -2.55 -17.79
C ALA A 182 8.20 -1.96 -16.54
N ILE A 183 9.53 -2.01 -16.47
CA ILE A 183 10.32 -1.41 -15.37
C ILE A 183 10.26 0.11 -15.43
N ASP A 184 10.33 0.70 -16.64
CA ASP A 184 10.23 2.15 -16.82
C ASP A 184 8.82 2.65 -16.45
N VAL A 185 7.79 1.90 -16.86
CA VAL A 185 6.41 2.16 -16.43
C VAL A 185 6.30 2.15 -14.91
N LEU A 186 6.90 1.16 -14.25
CA LEU A 186 6.86 1.04 -12.79
C LEU A 186 7.54 2.22 -12.10
N LYS A 187 8.73 2.62 -12.56
CA LYS A 187 9.43 3.82 -12.04
C LYS A 187 8.52 5.06 -12.14
N TRP A 188 7.98 5.30 -13.32
CA TRP A 188 7.08 6.42 -13.57
C TRP A 188 5.82 6.39 -12.69
N VAL A 189 5.21 5.21 -12.50
CA VAL A 189 4.05 5.03 -11.61
C VAL A 189 4.41 5.29 -10.13
N LEU A 190 5.63 4.95 -9.71
CA LEU A 190 6.11 5.25 -8.35
C LEU A 190 6.34 6.76 -8.16
N ASP A 191 6.91 7.45 -9.15
CA ASP A 191 7.06 8.91 -9.13
C ASP A 191 5.70 9.61 -9.06
N ASN A 192 4.72 9.14 -9.83
CA ASN A 192 3.35 9.61 -9.75
C ASN A 192 2.75 9.36 -8.36
N THR A 193 3.05 8.22 -7.73
CA THR A 193 2.56 7.89 -6.39
C THR A 193 3.12 8.87 -5.36
N GLN A 194 4.42 9.20 -5.45
CA GLN A 194 5.04 10.20 -4.59
C GLN A 194 4.39 11.58 -4.78
N ALA A 195 4.20 12.00 -6.03
CA ALA A 195 3.58 13.28 -6.35
C ALA A 195 2.12 13.37 -5.87
N GLU A 196 1.34 12.31 -6.05
CA GLU A 196 -0.06 12.25 -5.60
C GLU A 196 -0.17 12.16 -4.07
N ALA A 197 0.74 11.46 -3.38
CA ALA A 197 0.77 11.45 -1.91
C ALA A 197 0.99 12.87 -1.34
N VAL A 198 1.88 13.64 -1.96
CA VAL A 198 2.14 15.04 -1.62
C VAL A 198 0.89 15.91 -1.86
N ARG A 199 0.24 15.79 -3.01
CA ARG A 199 -0.99 16.55 -3.33
C ARG A 199 -2.15 16.18 -2.42
N GLY A 200 -2.30 14.88 -2.13
CA GLY A 200 -3.34 14.36 -1.25
C GLY A 200 -3.30 14.95 0.14
N LEU A 201 -2.11 15.25 0.69
CA LEU A 201 -1.96 15.89 1.99
C LEU A 201 -2.55 17.31 2.02
N VAL A 202 -2.36 18.08 0.94
CA VAL A 202 -2.90 19.44 0.82
C VAL A 202 -4.43 19.40 0.73
N GLU A 203 -4.98 18.52 -0.11
CA GLU A 203 -6.44 18.35 -0.24
C GLU A 203 -7.07 17.83 1.06
N TRP A 204 -6.43 16.87 1.73
CA TRP A 204 -6.85 16.38 3.04
C TRP A 204 -6.89 17.51 4.07
N ALA A 205 -5.82 18.30 4.17
CA ALA A 205 -5.74 19.42 5.11
C ALA A 205 -6.81 20.47 4.81
N ARG A 206 -7.00 20.82 3.54
CA ARG A 206 -8.03 21.75 3.09
C ARG A 206 -9.43 21.27 3.47
N ASN A 207 -9.73 19.99 3.23
CA ASN A 207 -11.00 19.39 3.59
C ASN A 207 -11.21 19.36 5.11
N GLY A 208 -10.17 19.05 5.89
CA GLY A 208 -10.22 19.08 7.36
C GLY A 208 -10.48 20.48 7.92
N ILE A 209 -9.77 21.49 7.39
CA ILE A 209 -9.98 22.90 7.75
C ILE A 209 -11.39 23.34 7.36
N HIS A 210 -11.83 23.05 6.13
CA HIS A 210 -13.17 23.40 5.67
C HIS A 210 -14.28 22.70 6.47
N PHE A 211 -14.10 21.42 6.81
CA PHE A 211 -15.00 20.70 7.72
C PHE A 211 -15.07 21.41 9.08
N ARG A 212 -13.94 21.86 9.64
CA ARG A 212 -13.95 22.59 10.91
C ARG A 212 -14.63 23.95 10.80
N VAL A 213 -14.38 24.70 9.73
CA VAL A 213 -15.05 25.98 9.44
C VAL A 213 -16.56 25.79 9.37
N THR A 214 -17.04 24.78 8.63
CA THR A 214 -18.48 24.51 8.48
C THR A 214 -19.16 24.00 9.75
N GLN A 215 -18.42 23.38 10.67
CA GLN A 215 -18.93 23.05 12.01
C GLN A 215 -19.15 24.30 12.88
N LEU A 216 -18.29 25.30 12.75
CA LEU A 216 -18.38 26.56 13.51
C LEU A 216 -19.37 27.55 12.88
N ASP A 217 -19.41 27.60 11.54
CA ASP A 217 -20.34 28.41 10.76
C ASP A 217 -20.94 27.59 9.61
N LYS A 218 -22.21 27.22 9.74
CA LYS A 218 -22.94 26.48 8.70
C LYS A 218 -23.11 27.26 7.40
N GLY A 219 -23.00 28.59 7.41
CA GLY A 219 -23.06 29.43 6.21
C GLY A 219 -21.80 29.36 5.34
N ALA A 220 -20.70 28.86 5.89
CA ALA A 220 -19.40 28.78 5.21
C ALA A 220 -19.22 27.52 4.33
N GLU A 221 -20.27 26.71 4.16
CA GLU A 221 -20.27 25.57 3.23
C GLU A 221 -20.08 26.01 1.77
N LEU A 222 -20.55 27.22 1.43
CA LEU A 222 -20.40 27.80 0.11
C LEU A 222 -19.03 28.47 -0.04
N ILE A 223 -18.15 27.85 -0.81
CA ILE A 223 -16.88 28.45 -1.23
C ILE A 223 -17.15 29.35 -2.43
N TYR A 224 -17.00 30.67 -2.26
CA TYR A 224 -17.08 31.61 -3.37
C TYR A 224 -15.84 31.49 -4.24
N GLU A 225 -16.02 31.02 -5.48
CA GLU A 225 -14.96 31.02 -6.47
C GLU A 225 -14.65 32.46 -6.92
N ASN A 226 -13.38 32.84 -6.82
CA ASN A 226 -12.93 34.17 -7.24
C ASN A 226 -12.59 34.17 -8.74
N TRP A 227 -13.58 34.53 -9.55
CA TRP A 227 -13.46 34.62 -11.02
C TRP A 227 -12.89 35.95 -11.53
N LEU A 228 -12.32 36.80 -10.66
CA LEU A 228 -11.75 38.07 -11.10
C LEU A 228 -10.57 37.84 -12.06
N LEU A 229 -10.55 38.58 -13.17
CA LEU A 229 -9.51 38.47 -14.19
C LEU A 229 -8.11 38.70 -13.61
N ALA A 230 -7.95 39.62 -12.66
CA ALA A 230 -6.67 39.85 -11.99
C ALA A 230 -6.18 38.65 -11.16
N THR A 231 -7.11 37.86 -10.60
CA THR A 231 -6.81 36.62 -9.85
C THR A 231 -6.41 35.49 -10.81
N LEU A 232 -7.14 35.35 -11.92
CA LEU A 232 -6.85 34.34 -12.95
C LEU A 232 -5.52 34.57 -13.68
N TYR A 233 -5.10 35.84 -13.79
CA TYR A 233 -3.86 36.27 -14.45
C TYR A 233 -2.77 36.69 -13.46
N GLN A 234 -2.94 36.36 -12.17
CA GLN A 234 -1.94 36.68 -11.16
C GLN A 234 -0.63 35.93 -11.46
N LYS A 235 0.51 36.51 -11.05
CA LYS A 235 1.85 35.93 -11.26
C LYS A 235 1.91 34.50 -10.73
N ALA A 236 2.70 33.65 -11.39
CA ALA A 236 2.85 32.23 -11.08
C ALA A 236 2.96 31.96 -9.57
N LEU A 237 2.18 30.97 -9.10
CA LEU A 237 2.23 30.45 -7.74
C LEU A 237 3.70 30.15 -7.37
N SER A 238 4.17 30.71 -6.25
CA SER A 238 5.48 30.36 -5.71
C SER A 238 5.44 28.95 -5.15
N VAL A 239 6.43 28.14 -5.50
CA VAL A 239 6.64 26.84 -4.84
C VAL A 239 7.01 27.10 -3.39
N ASP A 240 6.21 26.61 -2.45
CA ASP A 240 6.51 26.66 -1.02
C ASP A 240 6.37 25.25 -0.39
N LYS A 241 6.85 25.11 0.85
CA LYS A 241 6.75 23.87 1.63
C LYS A 241 5.29 23.59 1.95
N ILE A 242 4.85 22.34 1.82
CA ILE A 242 3.47 21.91 2.12
C ILE A 242 3.05 22.34 3.54
N ALA A 243 3.91 22.19 4.54
CA ALA A 243 3.67 22.68 5.90
C ALA A 243 3.24 24.16 5.92
N ARG A 244 3.96 25.02 5.19
CA ARG A 244 3.65 26.45 5.10
C ARG A 244 2.39 26.73 4.31
N VAL A 245 2.11 25.93 3.28
CA VAL A 245 0.85 26.01 2.54
C VAL A 245 -0.31 25.66 3.46
N ILE A 246 -0.20 24.59 4.26
CA ILE A 246 -1.21 24.18 5.24
C ILE A 246 -1.37 25.23 6.34
N GLU A 247 -0.27 25.74 6.91
CA GLU A 247 -0.28 26.83 7.89
C GLU A 247 -0.94 28.09 7.31
N SER A 248 -0.59 28.48 6.08
CA SER A 248 -1.20 29.64 5.42
C SER A 248 -2.69 29.44 5.16
N MET A 249 -3.13 28.23 4.80
CA MET A 249 -4.55 27.90 4.66
C MET A 249 -5.28 28.00 6.00
N ALA A 250 -4.66 27.51 7.08
CA ALA A 250 -5.20 27.62 8.42
C ALA A 250 -5.28 29.09 8.87
N CYS A 251 -4.23 29.89 8.67
CA CYS A 251 -4.22 31.32 9.00
C CYS A 251 -5.33 32.09 8.28
N LEU A 252 -5.66 31.76 7.03
CA LEU A 252 -6.75 32.43 6.30
C LEU A 252 -8.14 32.19 6.91
N GLY A 253 -8.36 31.04 7.56
CA GLY A 253 -9.66 30.71 8.17
C GLY A 253 -9.71 30.88 9.70
N PHE A 254 -8.55 30.88 10.36
CA PHE A 254 -8.41 30.77 11.81
C PHE A 254 -7.33 31.73 12.35
N GLU A 255 -7.11 32.88 11.71
CA GLU A 255 -6.09 33.85 12.13
C GLU A 255 -6.24 34.21 13.63
N GLY A 256 -5.21 33.90 14.44
CA GLY A 256 -5.22 34.17 15.88
C GLY A 256 -6.09 33.25 16.75
N SER A 257 -6.64 32.17 16.20
CA SER A 257 -7.42 31.15 16.94
C SER A 257 -6.57 29.94 17.31
N ASP A 258 -6.63 29.50 18.57
CA ASP A 258 -5.96 28.28 19.07
C ASP A 258 -6.91 27.07 18.96
N ASP A 259 -7.29 26.70 17.74
CA ASP A 259 -8.16 25.53 17.50
C ASP A 259 -7.34 24.23 17.48
N GLU A 260 -7.64 23.30 18.38
CA GLU A 260 -6.90 22.05 18.55
C GLU A 260 -6.88 21.18 17.28
N LEU A 261 -8.00 21.11 16.55
CA LEU A 261 -8.10 20.29 15.33
C LEU A 261 -7.31 20.91 14.18
N VAL A 262 -7.40 22.23 14.01
CA VAL A 262 -6.62 22.96 12.99
C VAL A 262 -5.12 22.88 13.32
N THR A 263 -4.77 22.98 14.60
CA THR A 263 -3.38 22.80 15.07
C THR A 263 -2.87 21.39 14.76
N ALA A 264 -3.69 20.35 14.97
CA ALA A 264 -3.35 18.97 14.60
C ALA A 264 -3.16 18.82 13.07
N ILE A 265 -4.04 19.40 12.25
CA ILE A 265 -3.91 19.38 10.78
C ILE A 265 -2.61 20.06 10.33
N CYS A 266 -2.26 21.22 10.89
CA CYS A 266 -1.00 21.90 10.61
C CYS A 266 0.21 21.06 11.02
N ARG A 267 0.13 20.36 12.15
CA ARG A 267 1.14 19.38 12.58
C ARG A 267 1.19 18.14 11.68
N SER A 268 0.21 17.82 10.85
CA SER A 268 0.34 16.69 9.91
C SER A 268 1.19 17.03 8.68
N GLY A 269 1.53 18.31 8.46
CA GLY A 269 2.33 18.80 7.33
C GLY A 269 3.85 18.60 7.44
N HIS A 270 4.37 17.85 8.42
CA HIS A 270 5.81 17.71 8.64
C HIS A 270 6.52 17.06 7.45
N LYS A 271 7.77 17.47 7.20
CA LYS A 271 8.61 16.82 6.21
C LYS A 271 9.07 15.45 6.72
N PRO A 272 9.14 14.44 5.84
CA PRO A 272 9.87 13.21 6.14
C PRO A 272 11.31 13.53 6.57
N ALA A 273 11.82 12.82 7.57
CA ALA A 273 13.22 12.93 7.93
C ALA A 273 14.09 12.38 6.79
N GLU A 274 15.20 13.05 6.50
CA GLU A 274 16.22 12.49 5.61
C GLU A 274 16.95 11.37 6.33
N GLU A 275 16.98 10.19 5.73
CA GLU A 275 17.66 9.03 6.31
C GLU A 275 19.18 9.22 6.25
N LYS A 276 19.84 8.93 7.37
CA LYS A 276 21.29 8.99 7.47
C LYS A 276 21.90 7.73 6.86
N ILE A 277 22.65 7.93 5.79
CA ILE A 277 23.40 6.86 5.12
C ILE A 277 24.60 6.48 6.00
N TRP A 278 24.74 5.19 6.27
CA TRP A 278 25.89 4.62 6.96
C TRP A 278 26.48 3.46 6.16
N THR A 279 27.66 2.99 6.55
CA THR A 279 28.36 1.92 5.82
C THR A 279 27.68 0.57 6.05
N TYR A 280 26.64 0.26 5.26
CA TYR A 280 25.80 -0.93 5.38
C TYR A 280 26.58 -2.25 5.37
N THR A 281 27.75 -2.30 4.70
CA THR A 281 28.60 -3.50 4.68
C THR A 281 29.08 -3.93 6.07
N ASN A 282 29.08 -3.02 7.06
CA ASN A 282 29.44 -3.35 8.44
C ASN A 282 28.45 -4.32 9.08
N ILE A 283 27.17 -4.30 8.69
CA ILE A 283 26.16 -5.21 9.25
C ILE A 283 26.47 -6.67 8.92
N MET A 284 27.15 -6.92 7.80
CA MET A 284 27.56 -8.28 7.40
C MET A 284 28.58 -8.87 8.36
N ARG A 285 29.30 -8.04 9.13
CA ARG A 285 30.32 -8.44 10.11
C ARG A 285 29.81 -8.41 11.56
N ALA A 286 28.69 -7.75 11.82
CA ALA A 286 28.11 -7.64 13.15
C ALA A 286 27.65 -9.02 13.67
N GLN A 287 27.93 -9.31 14.95
CA GLN A 287 27.48 -10.49 15.67
C GLN A 287 26.26 -10.19 16.54
N SER A 288 26.16 -8.97 17.06
CA SER A 288 24.99 -8.45 17.77
C SER A 288 24.65 -7.03 17.33
N VAL A 289 23.53 -6.53 17.86
CA VAL A 289 23.12 -5.14 17.74
C VAL A 289 24.15 -4.18 18.36
N ASP A 290 24.85 -4.62 19.42
CA ASP A 290 25.84 -3.79 20.13
C ASP A 290 27.06 -3.47 19.26
N ASP A 291 27.40 -4.33 18.30
CA ASP A 291 28.49 -4.11 17.34
C ASP A 291 28.21 -2.96 16.36
N LEU A 292 26.94 -2.51 16.29
CA LEU A 292 26.54 -1.36 15.48
C LEU A 292 26.74 -0.02 16.22
N CYS A 293 27.09 -0.07 17.51
CA CYS A 293 27.37 1.13 18.29
C CYS A 293 28.52 1.93 17.67
N GLY A 294 28.27 3.22 17.42
CA GLY A 294 29.22 4.11 16.75
C GLY A 294 29.21 4.06 15.22
N ILE A 295 28.47 3.12 14.61
CA ILE A 295 28.22 3.08 13.16
C ILE A 295 26.87 3.73 12.84
N VAL A 296 25.83 3.30 13.56
CA VAL A 296 24.47 3.85 13.49
C VAL A 296 23.92 3.92 14.91
N GLU A 297 23.16 4.97 15.22
CA GLU A 297 22.49 5.07 16.51
C GLU A 297 21.37 4.00 16.57
N VAL A 298 21.43 3.16 17.60
CA VAL A 298 20.44 2.12 17.85
C VAL A 298 19.71 2.42 19.15
N VAL A 299 18.40 2.39 19.09
CA VAL A 299 17.50 2.73 20.21
C VAL A 299 16.74 1.48 20.63
N ASP A 300 16.67 1.23 21.93
CA ASP A 300 15.84 0.18 22.51
C ASP A 300 14.36 0.51 22.36
N MET A 301 13.55 -0.47 21.95
CA MET A 301 12.12 -0.29 21.67
C MET A 301 11.34 0.22 22.89
N ARG A 302 11.66 -0.26 24.10
CA ARG A 302 11.01 0.17 25.34
C ARG A 302 11.31 1.64 25.62
N SER A 303 12.58 2.02 25.48
CA SER A 303 13.02 3.41 25.68
C SER A 303 12.32 4.34 24.70
N TYR A 304 12.21 3.92 23.43
CA TYR A 304 11.50 4.67 22.40
C TYR A 304 10.00 4.81 22.71
N ILE A 305 9.31 3.72 23.05
CA ILE A 305 7.88 3.76 23.38
C ILE A 305 7.62 4.68 24.59
N HIS A 306 8.43 4.55 25.64
CA HIS A 306 8.34 5.37 26.83
C HIS A 306 8.50 6.87 26.51
N GLN A 307 9.49 7.21 25.67
CA GLN A 307 9.78 8.60 25.36
C GLN A 307 8.79 9.20 24.36
N TRP A 308 8.41 8.47 23.32
CA TRP A 308 7.79 9.06 22.13
C TRP A 308 6.38 8.53 21.80
N VAL A 309 5.92 7.43 22.39
CA VAL A 309 4.61 6.85 22.04
C VAL A 309 3.57 7.18 23.10
N SER A 310 2.36 7.53 22.65
CA SER A 310 1.15 7.66 23.46
C SER A 310 0.13 6.59 23.05
N PRO A 311 -0.59 5.97 24.00
CA PRO A 311 -0.57 6.16 25.45
C PRO A 311 0.74 5.68 26.11
N LYS A 312 1.20 6.37 27.17
CA LYS A 312 2.48 6.09 27.86
C LYS A 312 2.49 4.73 28.53
N GLU A 313 1.31 4.24 28.89
CA GLU A 313 1.08 2.94 29.51
C GLU A 313 1.45 1.78 28.58
N LEU A 314 1.60 2.01 27.27
CA LEU A 314 2.13 1.01 26.34
C LEU A 314 3.57 0.61 26.70
N ALA A 315 4.34 1.51 27.32
CA ALA A 315 5.70 1.22 27.79
C ALA A 315 5.72 0.24 28.97
N ASN A 316 4.57 -0.01 29.62
CA ASN A 316 4.45 -0.93 30.74
C ASN A 316 4.38 -2.40 30.29
N LEU A 317 4.18 -2.66 29.00
CA LEU A 317 4.32 -4.02 28.45
C LEU A 317 5.78 -4.47 28.54
N ASP A 318 6.00 -5.79 28.57
CA ASP A 318 7.34 -6.36 28.71
C ASP A 318 8.10 -6.38 27.36
N TRP A 319 8.38 -5.19 26.84
CA TRP A 319 9.21 -4.99 25.65
C TRP A 319 10.66 -5.49 25.85
N SER A 320 11.13 -5.55 27.11
CA SER A 320 12.49 -5.97 27.45
C SER A 320 12.72 -7.43 27.10
N SER A 321 11.72 -8.30 27.34
CA SER A 321 11.79 -9.72 26.98
C SER A 321 11.79 -9.96 25.47
N ALA A 322 11.22 -9.04 24.68
CA ALA A 322 11.18 -9.14 23.22
C ALA A 322 12.53 -8.78 22.55
N ARG A 323 13.44 -8.09 23.25
CA ARG A 323 14.79 -7.70 22.79
C ARG A 323 14.78 -7.04 21.40
N ILE A 324 13.88 -6.08 21.21
CA ILE A 324 13.71 -5.34 19.97
C ILE A 324 14.45 -4.02 20.06
N PHE A 325 15.23 -3.73 19.02
CA PHE A 325 15.99 -2.52 18.84
C PHE A 325 15.67 -1.94 17.45
N GLY A 326 15.78 -0.63 17.28
CA GLY A 326 15.61 0.00 15.98
C GLY A 326 16.69 1.02 15.70
N THR A 327 17.06 1.20 14.44
CA THR A 327 17.96 2.28 14.02
C THR A 327 17.29 3.64 14.21
N GLU A 328 18.08 4.70 14.32
CA GLU A 328 17.55 6.07 14.31
C GLU A 328 16.71 6.37 13.06
N ASN A 329 17.05 5.77 11.90
CA ASN A 329 16.32 5.91 10.64
C ASN A 329 14.94 5.25 10.67
N PHE A 330 14.81 4.14 11.40
CA PHE A 330 13.51 3.51 11.63
C PHE A 330 12.59 4.42 12.46
N PHE A 331 13.11 4.99 13.55
CA PHE A 331 12.32 5.76 14.52
C PHE A 331 12.11 7.24 14.17
N SER A 332 13.04 7.84 13.42
CA SER A 332 12.98 9.25 13.03
C SER A 332 12.30 9.37 11.67
N THR A 333 10.97 9.44 11.68
CA THR A 333 10.17 9.51 10.44
C THR A 333 9.94 10.93 9.92
N ILE A 334 10.01 11.95 10.78
CA ILE A 334 9.77 13.36 10.43
C ILE A 334 10.87 14.30 10.94
N THR A 335 11.06 15.42 10.24
CA THR A 335 11.94 16.51 10.69
C THR A 335 11.30 17.31 11.84
N GLY A 336 12.11 17.80 12.80
CA GLY A 336 11.63 18.73 13.82
C GLY A 336 10.96 18.08 15.05
N ARG A 337 11.27 16.80 15.32
CA ARG A 337 10.76 15.98 16.44
C ARG A 337 10.77 16.67 17.81
N GLU A 338 11.67 17.62 18.04
CA GLU A 338 11.85 18.31 19.33
C GLU A 338 10.63 19.17 19.73
N LYS A 339 9.76 19.52 18.77
CA LYS A 339 8.55 20.31 19.03
C LYS A 339 7.29 19.48 19.26
N LEU A 340 7.38 18.15 19.21
CA LEU A 340 6.24 17.25 19.27
C LEU A 340 6.25 16.46 20.57
N ASP A 341 5.12 16.46 21.29
CA ASP A 341 4.98 15.74 22.57
C ASP A 341 4.85 14.21 22.39
N SER A 342 4.50 13.74 21.19
CA SER A 342 4.30 12.32 20.86
C SER A 342 4.40 12.06 19.36
N MET A 343 4.98 10.91 18.99
CA MET A 343 5.19 10.45 17.61
C MET A 343 4.12 9.45 17.13
N THR A 344 3.06 9.19 17.90
CA THR A 344 2.09 8.11 17.59
C THR A 344 1.50 8.19 16.18
N GLU A 345 1.28 9.39 15.64
CA GLU A 345 0.73 9.61 14.30
C GLU A 345 1.75 9.35 13.17
N PHE A 346 3.04 9.37 13.49
CA PHE A 346 4.14 9.26 12.53
C PHE A 346 4.96 7.98 12.70
N LEU A 347 4.47 7.00 13.48
CA LEU A 347 5.19 5.74 13.68
C LEU A 347 5.30 4.97 12.36
N ARG A 348 6.52 4.57 12.00
CA ARG A 348 6.75 3.65 10.88
C ARG A 348 6.19 2.29 11.21
N VAL A 349 5.57 1.63 10.24
CA VAL A 349 5.14 0.23 10.38
C VAL A 349 6.36 -0.67 10.27
N ILE A 350 6.44 -1.69 11.12
CA ILE A 350 7.47 -2.72 11.03
C ILE A 350 7.15 -3.62 9.84
N ASP A 351 8.00 -3.59 8.81
CA ASP A 351 7.90 -4.49 7.67
C ASP A 351 9.06 -5.50 7.62
N VAL A 352 10.29 -5.06 7.89
CA VAL A 352 11.50 -5.90 7.86
C VAL A 352 12.11 -6.03 9.26
N MET A 353 12.60 -7.22 9.57
CA MET A 353 13.27 -7.55 10.82
C MET A 353 14.60 -8.28 10.54
N LEU A 354 15.65 -7.88 11.24
CA LEU A 354 16.93 -8.58 11.26
C LEU A 354 17.08 -9.31 12.59
N VAL A 355 17.04 -10.64 12.56
CA VAL A 355 17.11 -11.46 13.78
C VAL A 355 18.51 -12.04 13.94
N PHE A 356 19.26 -11.52 14.91
CA PHE A 356 20.62 -11.97 15.23
C PHE A 356 20.63 -13.33 15.93
N HIS A 357 21.77 -14.02 15.92
CA HIS A 357 21.93 -15.33 16.55
C HIS A 357 21.76 -15.31 18.08
N ASN A 358 22.02 -14.16 18.72
CA ASN A 358 21.79 -13.95 20.15
C ASN A 358 20.32 -13.67 20.50
N GLY A 359 19.42 -13.64 19.50
CA GLY A 359 17.99 -13.38 19.66
C GLY A 359 17.61 -11.90 19.65
N HIS A 360 18.57 -10.97 19.47
CA HIS A 360 18.25 -9.55 19.31
C HIS A 360 17.59 -9.34 17.95
N VAL A 361 16.56 -8.49 17.93
CA VAL A 361 15.88 -8.08 16.71
C VAL A 361 16.24 -6.63 16.43
N LEU A 362 16.76 -6.36 15.24
CA LEU A 362 16.98 -5.01 14.74
C LEU A 362 15.92 -4.66 13.69
N LEU A 363 15.23 -3.55 13.94
CA LEU A 363 14.32 -2.89 13.03
C LEU A 363 15.10 -1.84 12.24
N VAL A 364 14.91 -1.85 10.93
CA VAL A 364 15.57 -0.95 9.98
C VAL A 364 14.50 -0.30 9.11
N SER A 365 14.78 0.88 8.58
CA SER A 365 13.90 1.50 7.58
C SER A 365 13.81 0.64 6.31
N GLU A 366 12.83 0.91 5.45
CA GLU A 366 12.74 0.23 4.14
C GLU A 366 13.98 0.53 3.27
N PHE A 367 14.49 1.75 3.33
CA PHE A 367 15.68 2.16 2.59
C PHE A 367 16.94 1.42 3.09
N GLU A 368 17.12 1.28 4.40
CA GLU A 368 18.19 0.48 4.98
C GLU A 368 18.02 -1.01 4.62
N ALA A 369 16.80 -1.53 4.69
CA ALA A 369 16.49 -2.91 4.36
C ALA A 369 16.87 -3.25 2.91
N ASP A 370 16.58 -2.36 1.95
CA ASP A 370 16.90 -2.56 0.53
C ASP A 370 18.40 -2.65 0.28
N HIS A 371 19.21 -1.77 0.89
CA HIS A 371 20.67 -1.83 0.78
C HIS A 371 21.22 -3.12 1.40
N ILE A 372 20.68 -3.54 2.55
CA ILE A 372 21.08 -4.78 3.21
C ILE A 372 20.68 -5.99 2.35
N LEU A 373 19.52 -5.96 1.72
CA LEU A 373 19.02 -7.00 0.84
C LEU A 373 19.91 -7.15 -0.40
N GLU A 374 20.33 -6.04 -1.01
CA GLU A 374 21.29 -6.02 -2.13
C GLU A 374 22.63 -6.69 -1.74
N LEU A 375 23.15 -6.36 -0.55
CA LEU A 375 24.38 -6.98 -0.02
C LEU A 375 24.22 -8.49 0.21
N LEU A 376 23.08 -8.93 0.73
CA LEU A 376 22.78 -10.35 0.94
C LEU A 376 22.69 -11.10 -0.38
N TRP A 377 22.07 -10.52 -1.41
CA TRP A 377 21.98 -11.13 -2.75
C TRP A 377 23.33 -11.16 -3.46
N SER A 378 24.14 -10.12 -3.33
CA SER A 378 25.51 -10.09 -3.86
C SER A 378 26.40 -11.13 -3.19
N SER A 379 26.14 -11.44 -1.92
CA SER A 379 26.92 -12.38 -1.11
C SER A 379 26.40 -13.82 -1.15
N ARG A 380 25.39 -14.14 -1.98
CA ARG A 380 24.66 -15.42 -1.96
C ARG A 380 25.55 -16.66 -2.20
N LYS A 381 26.70 -16.48 -2.86
CA LYS A 381 27.73 -17.54 -3.04
C LYS A 381 28.44 -17.93 -1.73
N ASN A 382 28.44 -17.05 -0.72
CA ASN A 382 29.06 -17.24 0.60
C ASN A 382 27.99 -17.18 1.71
N SER A 383 26.97 -18.04 1.64
CA SER A 383 25.79 -18.07 2.54
C SER A 383 26.08 -18.21 4.06
N THR A 384 27.34 -18.32 4.49
CA THR A 384 27.75 -18.46 5.90
C THR A 384 28.25 -17.17 6.54
N ALA A 385 28.30 -16.04 5.83
CA ALA A 385 29.04 -14.86 6.31
C ALA A 385 28.31 -13.97 7.32
N CYS A 386 26.96 -13.94 7.35
CA CYS A 386 26.20 -13.03 8.23
C CYS A 386 25.64 -13.75 9.47
N ASN A 387 25.64 -13.05 10.61
CA ASN A 387 25.14 -13.57 11.90
C ASN A 387 23.68 -13.17 12.21
N PHE A 388 22.91 -12.85 11.18
CA PHE A 388 21.50 -12.51 11.31
C PHE A 388 20.65 -13.19 10.22
N ARG A 389 19.33 -13.11 10.39
CA ARG A 389 18.32 -13.55 9.43
C ARG A 389 17.49 -12.35 9.01
N PHE A 390 17.41 -12.11 7.72
CA PHE A 390 16.58 -11.08 7.13
C PHE A 390 15.19 -11.64 6.87
N LEU A 391 14.16 -11.00 7.42
CA LEU A 391 12.78 -11.48 7.38
C LEU A 391 11.83 -10.33 7.09
N ASN A 392 10.81 -10.58 6.27
CA ASN A 392 9.63 -9.73 6.21
C ASN A 392 8.62 -10.21 7.27
N LEU A 393 8.07 -9.28 8.05
CA LEU A 393 7.14 -9.56 9.15
C LEU A 393 5.86 -10.26 8.65
N SER A 394 5.32 -9.82 7.52
CA SER A 394 4.10 -10.42 6.94
C SER A 394 4.33 -11.89 6.57
N PHE A 395 5.49 -12.22 6.01
CA PHE A 395 5.84 -13.62 5.71
C PHE A 395 6.16 -14.42 6.98
N ALA A 396 6.69 -13.77 8.02
CA ALA A 396 6.89 -14.42 9.31
C ALA A 396 5.55 -14.83 9.93
N CYS A 397 4.56 -13.93 9.90
CA CYS A 397 3.18 -14.22 10.29
C CYS A 397 2.57 -15.32 9.43
N GLU A 398 2.66 -15.26 8.10
CA GLU A 398 2.19 -16.34 7.21
C GLU A 398 2.84 -17.70 7.53
N GLY A 399 4.12 -17.69 7.90
CA GLY A 399 4.84 -18.89 8.34
C GLY A 399 4.26 -19.49 9.62
N ILE A 400 3.96 -18.63 10.60
CA ILE A 400 3.29 -19.01 11.87
C ILE A 400 1.90 -19.58 11.57
N ASP A 401 1.16 -18.97 10.65
CA ASP A 401 -0.19 -19.42 10.28
C ASP A 401 -0.19 -20.82 9.69
N ARG A 402 0.82 -21.10 8.87
CA ARG A 402 0.96 -22.38 8.19
C ARG A 402 1.52 -23.50 9.06
N VAL A 403 2.45 -23.19 9.97
CA VAL A 403 3.27 -24.20 10.68
C VAL A 403 3.00 -24.23 12.19
N GLY A 404 2.47 -23.15 12.77
CA GLY A 404 2.18 -23.03 14.21
C GLY A 404 3.44 -22.85 15.07
N ALA A 405 3.40 -23.32 16.31
CA ALA A 405 4.46 -23.09 17.31
C ALA A 405 5.86 -23.60 16.91
N GLN A 406 5.93 -24.54 15.97
CA GLN A 406 7.20 -25.13 15.49
C GLN A 406 7.75 -24.42 14.24
N THR A 407 7.28 -23.20 13.96
CA THR A 407 7.73 -22.41 12.81
C THR A 407 9.22 -22.15 12.89
N LYS A 408 9.93 -22.52 11.82
CA LYS A 408 11.36 -22.27 11.64
C LYS A 408 11.57 -21.14 10.64
N PHE A 409 12.72 -20.47 10.66
CA PHE A 409 13.01 -19.40 9.70
C PHE A 409 12.91 -19.85 8.23
N ARG A 410 13.28 -21.10 7.92
CA ARG A 410 13.11 -21.69 6.56
C ARG A 410 11.65 -21.82 6.10
N CYS A 411 10.69 -21.76 7.02
CA CYS A 411 9.27 -21.78 6.71
C CYS A 411 8.77 -20.40 6.25
N VAL A 412 9.52 -19.34 6.57
CA VAL A 412 9.25 -17.96 6.18
C VAL A 412 9.70 -17.75 4.74
N ARG A 413 8.78 -17.30 3.89
CA ARG A 413 9.09 -17.02 2.48
C ARG A 413 10.13 -15.91 2.39
N GLN A 414 11.08 -16.08 1.47
CA GLN A 414 12.15 -15.11 1.22
C GLN A 414 13.04 -14.79 2.43
N ALA A 415 13.04 -15.64 3.48
CA ALA A 415 14.02 -15.52 4.56
C ALA A 415 15.44 -15.72 4.02
N LEU A 416 16.34 -14.80 4.35
CA LEU A 416 17.74 -14.83 3.96
C LEU A 416 18.65 -14.85 5.20
N GLY A 417 19.89 -15.30 5.00
CA GLY A 417 20.92 -15.34 6.05
C GLY A 417 21.25 -16.77 6.48
N SER A 418 21.73 -16.92 7.72
CA SER A 418 22.25 -18.18 8.24
C SER A 418 21.38 -18.80 9.34
N ARG A 419 21.55 -20.11 9.56
CA ARG A 419 20.81 -20.90 10.57
C ARG A 419 19.28 -20.85 10.42
N LEU A 420 18.80 -20.97 9.17
CA LEU A 420 17.37 -20.95 8.85
C LEU A 420 16.59 -22.16 9.42
N ASP A 421 17.29 -23.16 9.92
CA ASP A 421 16.72 -24.33 10.58
C ASP A 421 16.26 -24.07 12.03
N GLN A 422 16.65 -22.94 12.62
CA GLN A 422 16.24 -22.52 13.97
C GLN A 422 14.78 -22.06 14.04
N SER A 423 14.21 -22.12 15.24
CA SER A 423 12.85 -21.66 15.53
C SER A 423 12.75 -20.13 15.41
N LEU A 424 11.63 -19.66 14.87
CA LEU A 424 11.30 -18.25 14.75
C LEU A 424 11.17 -17.61 16.15
N ALA A 425 11.58 -16.35 16.27
CA ALA A 425 11.45 -15.57 17.50
C ALA A 425 9.99 -15.11 17.72
N LEU A 426 9.12 -16.02 18.17
CA LEU A 426 7.67 -15.79 18.29
C LEU A 426 7.32 -14.56 19.13
N LEU A 427 7.97 -14.37 20.28
CA LEU A 427 7.72 -13.20 21.15
C LEU A 427 7.99 -11.88 20.43
N SER A 428 9.14 -11.77 19.76
CA SER A 428 9.51 -10.57 19.02
C SER A 428 8.57 -10.34 17.83
N THR A 429 8.18 -11.40 17.11
CA THR A 429 7.19 -11.30 16.01
C THR A 429 5.84 -10.80 16.51
N VAL A 430 5.32 -11.32 17.63
CA VAL A 430 4.06 -10.88 18.24
C VAL A 430 4.16 -9.43 18.72
N ALA A 431 5.28 -9.05 19.35
CA ALA A 431 5.51 -7.67 19.79
C ALA A 431 5.56 -6.67 18.61
N CYS A 432 6.20 -7.05 17.49
CA CYS A 432 6.17 -6.25 16.27
C CYS A 432 4.76 -6.14 15.68
N HIS A 433 3.99 -7.23 15.69
CA HIS A 433 2.60 -7.25 15.23
C HIS A 433 1.72 -6.30 16.07
N LEU A 434 1.88 -6.33 17.40
CA LEU A 434 1.18 -5.42 18.31
C LEU A 434 1.56 -3.95 18.06
N TYR A 435 2.84 -3.67 17.85
CA TYR A 435 3.31 -2.32 17.55
C TYR A 435 2.69 -1.74 16.28
N ASN A 436 2.50 -2.58 15.25
CA ASN A 436 1.81 -2.21 14.01
C ASN A 436 0.30 -1.95 14.19
N GLY A 437 -0.24 -2.15 15.39
CA GLY A 437 -1.65 -1.93 15.70
C GLY A 437 -2.55 -3.11 15.37
N GLU A 438 -1.98 -4.26 15.02
CA GLU A 438 -2.74 -5.46 14.72
C GLU A 438 -3.23 -6.12 16.02
N THR A 439 -4.55 -6.21 16.15
CA THR A 439 -5.22 -6.75 17.35
C THR A 439 -6.02 -8.02 17.08
N MET A 440 -5.98 -8.50 15.84
CA MET A 440 -6.67 -9.69 15.37
C MET A 440 -5.67 -10.74 14.93
N LEU A 441 -5.89 -11.97 15.39
CA LEU A 441 -5.14 -13.15 14.98
C LEU A 441 -6.18 -14.21 14.59
N ALA A 442 -5.89 -15.02 13.57
CA ALA A 442 -6.84 -16.03 13.13
C ALA A 442 -7.06 -17.08 14.24
N LYS A 443 -8.25 -17.66 14.35
CA LYS A 443 -8.61 -18.55 15.47
C LYS A 443 -7.65 -19.72 15.70
N HIS A 444 -7.01 -20.22 14.65
CA HIS A 444 -6.03 -21.31 14.73
C HIS A 444 -4.65 -20.85 15.24
N GLN A 445 -4.34 -19.55 15.16
CA GLN A 445 -3.11 -18.94 15.69
C GLN A 445 -3.17 -18.73 17.21
N LEU A 446 -4.38 -18.58 17.77
CA LEU A 446 -4.61 -18.19 19.16
C LEU A 446 -3.81 -19.03 20.15
N ALA A 447 -3.89 -20.36 20.07
CA ALA A 447 -3.18 -21.25 20.98
C ALA A 447 -1.64 -21.17 20.83
N THR A 448 -1.13 -20.79 19.66
CA THR A 448 0.31 -20.70 19.38
C THR A 448 0.91 -19.41 19.94
N VAL A 449 0.23 -18.29 19.71
CA VAL A 449 0.72 -16.96 20.05
C VAL A 449 0.31 -16.53 21.45
N GLU A 450 -0.77 -17.08 22.01
CA GLU A 450 -1.31 -16.69 23.32
C GLU A 450 -0.26 -16.74 24.42
N THR A 451 0.56 -17.79 24.50
CA THR A 451 1.60 -17.89 25.54
C THR A 451 2.61 -16.76 25.44
N GLU A 452 3.03 -16.38 24.24
CA GLU A 452 3.98 -15.28 24.03
C GLU A 452 3.32 -13.91 24.21
N THR A 453 2.07 -13.76 23.76
CA THR A 453 1.27 -12.55 24.02
C THR A 453 1.06 -12.33 25.52
N ARG A 454 0.79 -13.39 26.29
CA ARG A 454 0.67 -13.31 27.76
C ARG A 454 1.98 -12.84 28.41
N LYS A 455 3.14 -13.29 27.93
CA LYS A 455 4.45 -12.80 28.41
C LYS A 455 4.62 -11.31 28.13
N LEU A 456 4.26 -10.85 26.93
CA LEU A 456 4.35 -9.43 26.56
C LEU A 456 3.39 -8.55 27.38
N LEU A 457 2.17 -9.04 27.65
CA LEU A 457 1.13 -8.30 28.39
C LEU A 457 1.42 -8.14 29.89
N GLY A 458 2.42 -8.83 30.44
CA GLY A 458 2.86 -8.67 31.84
C GLY A 458 1.82 -9.12 32.89
N PRO A 459 1.86 -8.62 34.14
CA PRO A 459 0.87 -8.89 35.22
C PRO A 459 -0.09 -7.74 35.56
N LEU A 460 -0.17 -6.67 34.77
CA LEU A 460 -0.83 -5.41 35.17
C LEU A 460 -2.37 -5.55 35.25
N GLY A 461 -3.01 -5.12 36.34
CA GLY A 461 -4.48 -5.13 36.48
C GLY A 461 -5.24 -4.05 35.67
N GLN A 462 -4.66 -3.50 34.61
CA GLN A 462 -5.29 -2.47 33.75
C GLN A 462 -5.00 -2.68 32.25
N ARG A 463 -4.68 -3.90 31.80
CA ARG A 463 -4.27 -4.17 30.40
C ARG A 463 -5.35 -3.78 29.38
N GLU A 464 -6.63 -4.06 29.70
CA GLU A 464 -7.75 -3.72 28.83
C GLU A 464 -7.80 -2.22 28.53
N SER A 465 -7.62 -1.39 29.57
CA SER A 465 -7.64 0.07 29.44
C SER A 465 -6.49 0.57 28.56
N ILE A 466 -5.28 0.03 28.76
CA ILE A 466 -4.09 0.39 28.00
C ILE A 466 -4.29 0.12 26.51
N LEU A 467 -4.78 -1.08 26.18
CA LEU A 467 -4.95 -1.49 24.79
C LEU A 467 -6.15 -0.84 24.13
N ARG A 468 -7.24 -0.61 24.86
CA ARG A 468 -8.38 0.18 24.38
C ARG A 468 -7.94 1.59 24.02
N ASN A 469 -7.13 2.24 24.86
CA ASN A 469 -6.59 3.56 24.59
C ASN A 469 -5.64 3.54 23.37
N PHE A 470 -4.80 2.52 23.24
CA PHE A 470 -3.90 2.35 22.09
C PHE A 470 -4.67 2.17 20.76
N VAL A 471 -5.68 1.29 20.73
CA VAL A 471 -6.53 1.07 19.54
C VAL A 471 -7.31 2.34 19.18
N THR A 472 -7.82 3.05 20.20
CA THR A 472 -8.52 4.34 20.01
C THR A 472 -7.58 5.40 19.45
N SER A 473 -6.37 5.52 19.98
CA SER A 473 -5.35 6.45 19.48
C SER A 473 -4.93 6.17 18.03
N ARG A 474 -5.03 4.92 17.57
CA ARG A 474 -4.74 4.52 16.19
C ARG A 474 -5.99 4.55 15.28
N GLY A 475 -7.14 5.02 15.76
CA GLY A 475 -8.38 5.15 14.97
C GLY A 475 -9.01 3.83 14.52
N ASN A 476 -8.59 2.70 15.07
CA ASN A 476 -8.98 1.36 14.60
C ASN A 476 -10.22 0.77 15.31
N THR A 477 -10.92 1.55 16.16
CA THR A 477 -12.06 1.10 16.98
C THR A 477 -13.27 0.60 16.17
N HIS A 478 -13.35 0.93 14.87
CA HIS A 478 -14.57 0.75 14.08
C HIS A 478 -14.62 -0.58 13.33
N LYS A 479 -13.50 -1.32 13.24
CA LYS A 479 -13.43 -2.52 12.38
C LYS A 479 -14.00 -3.78 13.04
N TRP A 480 -14.02 -3.88 14.37
CA TRP A 480 -14.40 -5.12 15.05
C TRP A 480 -15.12 -4.86 16.38
N THR A 481 -16.21 -5.60 16.65
CA THR A 481 -16.96 -5.50 17.90
C THR A 481 -16.24 -6.12 19.11
N ARG A 482 -15.28 -7.04 18.89
CA ARG A 482 -14.39 -7.64 19.92
C ARG A 482 -13.06 -8.05 19.27
N SER A 483 -11.93 -7.57 19.77
CA SER A 483 -10.59 -7.97 19.30
C SER A 483 -10.05 -9.16 20.10
N PHE A 484 -9.16 -9.97 19.51
CA PHE A 484 -8.51 -11.08 20.22
C PHE A 484 -7.77 -10.60 21.47
N LEU A 485 -7.00 -9.52 21.31
CA LEU A 485 -6.20 -8.99 22.40
C LEU A 485 -7.08 -8.48 23.56
N HIS A 486 -8.24 -7.90 23.25
CA HIS A 486 -9.22 -7.51 24.25
C HIS A 486 -9.80 -8.73 25.00
N GLU A 487 -10.19 -9.79 24.29
CA GLU A 487 -10.68 -11.03 24.92
C GLU A 487 -9.62 -11.68 25.82
N LEU A 488 -8.36 -11.71 25.36
CA LEU A 488 -7.25 -12.24 26.14
C LEU A 488 -7.01 -11.42 27.41
N CYS A 489 -7.01 -10.09 27.32
CA CYS A 489 -6.86 -9.23 28.49
C CYS A 489 -8.00 -9.40 29.49
N CYS A 490 -9.25 -9.42 29.05
CA CYS A 490 -10.37 -9.68 29.95
C CYS A 490 -10.23 -11.04 30.66
N ARG A 491 -9.79 -12.08 29.95
CA ARG A 491 -9.56 -13.40 30.56
C ARG A 491 -8.41 -13.39 31.57
N MET A 492 -7.29 -12.75 31.24
CA MET A 492 -6.16 -12.62 32.16
C MET A 492 -6.52 -11.78 33.40
N ASP A 493 -7.24 -10.68 33.23
CA ASP A 493 -7.67 -9.83 34.34
C ASP A 493 -8.63 -10.60 35.28
N LEU A 494 -9.49 -11.49 34.75
CA LEU A 494 -10.32 -12.39 35.54
C LEU A 494 -9.49 -13.47 36.27
N GLU A 495 -8.55 -14.12 35.57
CA GLU A 495 -7.63 -15.11 36.17
C GLU A 495 -6.81 -14.48 37.31
N ASP A 496 -6.32 -13.25 37.14
CA ASP A 496 -5.57 -12.50 38.15
C ASP A 496 -6.45 -12.03 39.33
N CYS A 497 -7.78 -11.89 39.15
CA CYS A 497 -8.72 -11.57 40.24
C CYS A 497 -9.14 -12.81 41.06
N GLU A 498 -9.05 -14.00 40.47
CA GLU A 498 -9.37 -15.27 41.12
C GLU A 498 -8.18 -15.90 41.87
N ALA A 499 -6.95 -15.45 41.58
CA ALA A 499 -5.69 -15.87 42.20
C ALA A 499 -5.32 -15.00 43.42
#